data_AF-A0A2E4BBR8-F1
#
_entry.id   AF-A0A2E4BBR8-F1
#
_cell.length_a   1.000
_cell.length_b   1.000
_cell.length_c   1.000
_cell.angle_alpha   90.00
_cell.angle_beta   90.00
_cell.angle_gamma   90.00
#
_symmetry.space_group_name_H-M   'P 1'
#
loop_
_entity.id
_entity.type
_entity.pdbx_description
1 polymer ?
#
loop_
_entity_poly.entity_id
_entity_poly.type
_entity_poly.pdbx_seq_one_letter_code
_entity_poly.pdbx_strand_id
1 'polypeptide(L)'
;MKTGYFKQIDDNLKMGYVSISMYPSKNKNVLFEFKSLAPNWKLDQMLKAKNITETDFEKEYLVQLNYLNANTIFEEINFLTGGKEPILMTHGNKTSFCHRHILAKWFENELGIEIDEFKIGTVKRSNGYMKKITQKRLFENE
;
A
#
# COMPACT_ATOMS: atom_id res chain seq x y z
N MET A 1 7.74 -2.94 -7.63
CA MET A 1 7.03 -1.95 -6.79
C MET A 1 6.71 -2.63 -5.46
N LYS A 2 6.73 -1.89 -4.36
CA LYS A 2 6.45 -2.39 -3.00
C LYS A 2 5.45 -1.51 -2.28
N THR A 3 4.87 -2.01 -1.20
CA THR A 3 4.12 -1.21 -0.21
C THR A 3 4.81 -1.18 1.14
N GLY A 4 4.62 -0.12 1.93
CA GLY A 4 5.18 -0.02 3.26
C GLY A 4 4.55 1.09 4.11
N TYR A 5 5.21 1.40 5.21
CA TYR A 5 4.76 2.46 6.11
C TYR A 5 5.90 3.38 6.56
N PHE A 6 5.59 4.64 6.83
CA PHE A 6 6.58 5.70 7.03
C PHE A 6 7.59 5.41 8.14
N LYS A 7 7.19 4.70 9.22
CA LYS A 7 8.09 4.31 10.31
C LYS A 7 9.20 3.33 9.89
N GLN A 8 9.15 2.77 8.69
CA GLN A 8 10.20 1.90 8.15
C GLN A 8 11.31 2.66 7.42
N ILE A 9 11.10 3.95 7.13
CA ILE A 9 12.06 4.76 6.40
C ILE A 9 13.35 4.85 7.21
N ASP A 10 14.46 4.58 6.54
CA ASP A 10 15.80 4.83 7.06
C ASP A 10 16.23 6.22 6.61
N ASP A 11 16.59 7.08 7.56
CA ASP A 11 16.91 8.47 7.28
C ASP A 11 18.18 8.66 6.45
N ASN A 12 19.02 7.63 6.35
CA ASN A 12 20.26 7.64 5.59
C ASN A 12 20.10 7.11 4.15
N LEU A 13 18.94 6.53 3.81
CA LEU A 13 18.71 5.88 2.52
C LEU A 13 17.66 6.62 1.68
N LYS A 14 18.06 7.09 0.51
CA LYS A 14 17.16 7.70 -0.49
C LYS A 14 16.59 6.64 -1.45
N MET A 15 15.46 6.06 -1.10
CA MET A 15 14.73 5.10 -1.95
C MET A 15 13.58 5.77 -2.72
N GLY A 16 12.86 5.01 -3.55
CA GLY A 16 11.68 5.47 -4.29
C GLY A 16 10.43 5.60 -3.42
N TYR A 17 10.51 6.27 -2.25
CA TYR A 17 9.36 6.42 -1.36
C TYR A 17 8.32 7.38 -1.94
N VAL A 18 7.08 6.91 -2.05
CA VAL A 18 5.93 7.68 -2.55
C VAL A 18 4.81 7.66 -1.51
N SER A 19 4.37 8.83 -1.04
CA SER A 19 3.21 8.92 -0.15
C SER A 19 1.92 8.71 -0.93
N ILE A 20 1.13 7.70 -0.55
CA ILE A 20 -0.26 7.52 -1.00
C ILE A 20 -1.25 7.82 0.13
N SER A 21 -0.79 8.52 1.17
CA SER A 21 -1.65 8.93 2.28
C SER A 21 -2.32 10.24 1.97
N MET A 22 -3.55 10.39 2.45
CA MET A 22 -4.27 11.66 2.41
C MET A 22 -3.51 12.76 3.15
N TYR A 23 -3.05 12.47 4.37
CA TYR A 23 -2.22 13.39 5.15
C TYR A 23 -0.75 13.36 4.68
N PRO A 24 -0.02 14.49 4.81
CA PRO A 24 1.40 14.55 4.46
C PRO A 24 2.23 13.49 5.20
N SER A 25 3.31 13.03 4.55
CA SER A 25 4.22 12.05 5.16
C SER A 25 4.95 12.59 6.39
N LYS A 26 5.20 13.91 6.41
CA LYS A 26 6.09 14.60 7.37
C LYS A 26 7.50 13.98 7.44
N ASN A 27 7.95 13.33 6.37
CA ASN A 27 9.27 12.70 6.29
C ASN A 27 10.05 13.24 5.09
N LYS A 28 11.23 13.80 5.34
CA LYS A 28 12.12 14.43 4.35
C LYS A 28 12.58 13.50 3.21
N ASN A 29 12.56 12.19 3.44
CA ASN A 29 12.96 11.19 2.46
C ASN A 29 11.81 10.73 1.55
N VAL A 30 10.57 11.16 1.85
CA VAL A 30 9.42 10.97 0.96
C VAL A 30 9.33 12.19 0.06
N LEU A 31 9.92 12.08 -1.12
CA LEU A 31 10.03 13.20 -2.06
C LEU A 31 8.75 13.45 -2.87
N PHE A 32 7.87 12.45 -2.94
CA PHE A 32 6.70 12.50 -3.80
C PHE A 32 5.42 12.11 -3.04
N GLU A 33 4.33 12.80 -3.36
CA GLU A 33 3.00 12.47 -2.87
C GLU A 33 2.04 12.25 -4.05
N PHE A 34 1.43 11.06 -4.10
CA PHE A 34 0.55 10.62 -5.18
C PHE A 34 -0.89 10.46 -4.62
N LYS A 35 -1.57 11.59 -4.47
CA LYS A 35 -2.84 11.69 -3.72
C LYS A 35 -4.04 11.09 -4.42
N SER A 36 -3.98 10.84 -5.72
CA SER A 36 -5.06 10.15 -6.45
C SER A 36 -5.29 8.72 -5.95
N LEU A 37 -4.28 8.11 -5.31
CA LEU A 37 -4.37 6.81 -4.65
C LEU A 37 -4.68 6.88 -3.16
N ALA A 38 -5.01 8.06 -2.62
CA ALA A 38 -5.57 8.15 -1.28
C ALA A 38 -7.07 7.84 -1.33
N PRO A 39 -7.65 7.17 -0.31
CA PRO A 39 -9.09 7.02 -0.23
C PRO A 39 -9.76 8.39 -0.11
N ASN A 40 -10.98 8.50 -0.64
CA ASN A 40 -11.80 9.68 -0.48
C ASN A 40 -11.88 10.11 0.99
N TRP A 41 -11.73 11.41 1.26
CA TRP A 41 -11.74 11.96 2.62
C TRP A 41 -12.99 11.56 3.41
N LYS A 42 -14.17 11.61 2.78
CA LYS A 42 -15.43 11.23 3.44
C LYS A 42 -15.41 9.77 3.88
N LEU A 43 -14.85 8.88 3.05
CA LEU A 43 -14.76 7.45 3.34
C LEU A 43 -13.88 7.18 4.58
N ASP A 44 -12.71 7.80 4.64
CA ASP A 44 -11.80 7.72 5.79
C ASP A 44 -12.45 8.26 7.08
N GLN A 45 -13.17 9.39 6.98
CA GLN A 45 -13.88 9.98 8.11
C GLN A 45 -15.03 9.09 8.60
N MET A 46 -15.79 8.49 7.69
CA MET A 46 -16.87 7.56 8.04
C MET A 46 -16.34 6.32 8.76
N LEU A 47 -15.20 5.76 8.32
CA LEU A 47 -14.56 4.63 8.99
C LEU A 47 -14.08 5.01 10.40
N LYS A 48 -13.40 6.17 10.54
CA LYS A 48 -12.95 6.69 11.85
C LYS A 48 -14.10 6.93 12.82
N ALA A 49 -15.22 7.44 12.32
CA ALA A 49 -16.45 7.65 13.09
C ALA A 49 -17.21 6.35 13.39
N LYS A 50 -16.78 5.20 12.85
CA LYS A 50 -17.46 3.90 12.92
C LYS A 50 -18.86 3.90 12.30
N ASN A 51 -19.10 4.79 11.33
CA ASN A 51 -20.35 4.84 10.56
C ASN A 51 -20.40 3.75 9.47
N ILE A 52 -19.24 3.20 9.10
CA ILE A 52 -19.08 2.10 8.14
C ILE A 52 -18.09 1.08 8.70
N THR A 53 -18.16 -0.15 8.22
CA THR A 53 -17.19 -1.20 8.54
C THR A 53 -15.95 -1.13 7.64
N GLU A 54 -14.90 -1.86 8.00
CA GLU A 54 -13.72 -2.05 7.13
C GLU A 54 -14.09 -2.71 5.79
N THR A 55 -15.07 -3.62 5.81
CA THR A 55 -15.60 -4.26 4.60
C THR A 55 -16.31 -3.27 3.69
N ASP A 56 -17.09 -2.35 4.26
CA ASP A 56 -17.76 -1.30 3.48
C ASP A 56 -16.72 -0.32 2.91
N PHE A 57 -15.71 0.04 3.71
CA PHE A 57 -14.59 0.85 3.25
C PHE A 57 -13.90 0.21 2.05
N GLU A 58 -13.59 -1.09 2.12
CA GLU A 58 -12.91 -1.80 1.03
C GLU A 58 -13.70 -1.76 -0.26
N LYS A 59 -15.01 -2.02 -0.20
CA LYS A 59 -15.89 -1.97 -1.39
C LYS A 59 -15.87 -0.59 -2.04
N GLU A 60 -16.12 0.47 -1.27
CA GLU A 60 -16.16 1.84 -1.78
C GLU A 60 -14.79 2.30 -2.31
N TYR A 61 -13.72 1.91 -1.64
CA TYR A 61 -12.37 2.23 -2.10
C TYR A 61 -12.00 1.48 -3.39
N LEU A 62 -12.42 0.23 -3.56
CA LEU A 62 -12.26 -0.50 -4.81
C LEU A 62 -13.05 0.13 -5.96
N VAL A 63 -14.26 0.62 -5.71
CA VAL A 63 -15.03 1.40 -6.70
C VAL A 63 -14.22 2.62 -7.15
N GLN A 64 -13.64 3.37 -6.21
CA GLN A 64 -12.75 4.49 -6.53
C GLN A 64 -11.57 4.07 -7.42
N LEU A 65 -10.89 2.98 -7.07
CA LEU A 65 -9.74 2.48 -7.83
C LEU A 65 -10.13 2.00 -9.23
N ASN A 66 -11.30 1.39 -9.40
CA ASN A 66 -11.78 0.89 -10.69
C ASN A 66 -12.18 2.00 -11.67
N TYR A 67 -12.25 3.26 -11.24
CA TYR A 67 -12.31 4.41 -12.14
C TYR A 67 -10.94 4.82 -12.71
N LEU A 68 -9.86 4.25 -12.19
CA LEU A 68 -8.49 4.50 -12.65
C LEU A 68 -8.04 3.38 -13.60
N ASN A 69 -7.04 3.68 -14.43
CA ASN A 69 -6.36 2.67 -15.24
C ASN A 69 -5.09 2.18 -14.51
N ALA A 70 -5.05 0.91 -14.11
CA ALA A 70 -3.93 0.36 -13.36
C ALA A 70 -2.59 0.46 -14.09
N ASN A 71 -2.55 0.23 -15.41
CA ASN A 71 -1.31 0.33 -16.20
C ASN A 71 -0.79 1.77 -16.21
N THR A 72 -1.65 2.74 -16.51
CA THR A 72 -1.28 4.17 -16.52
C THR A 72 -0.75 4.61 -15.16
N ILE A 73 -1.46 4.31 -14.07
CA ILE A 73 -1.01 4.70 -12.73
C ILE A 73 0.33 4.02 -12.38
N PHE A 74 0.50 2.75 -12.74
CA PHE A 74 1.74 2.03 -12.49
C PHE A 74 2.93 2.68 -13.23
N GLU A 75 2.75 3.03 -14.50
CA GLU A 75 3.77 3.74 -15.30
C GLU A 75 4.09 5.12 -14.73
N GLU A 76 3.07 5.91 -14.37
CA GLU A 76 3.24 7.23 -13.75
C GLU A 76 4.07 7.17 -12.47
N ILE A 77 3.80 6.20 -11.59
CA ILE A 77 4.54 6.04 -10.35
C ILE A 77 5.99 5.63 -10.61
N ASN A 78 6.24 4.73 -11.57
CA ASN A 78 7.61 4.32 -11.92
C ASN A 78 8.40 5.48 -12.55
N PHE A 79 7.74 6.29 -13.38
CA PHE A 79 8.34 7.49 -13.95
C PHE A 79 8.69 8.51 -12.86
N LEU A 80 7.76 8.73 -11.92
CA LEU A 80 7.91 9.66 -10.79
C LEU A 80 9.14 9.32 -9.91
N THR A 81 9.44 8.05 -9.69
CA THR A 81 10.58 7.63 -8.86
C THR A 81 11.91 7.58 -9.60
N GLY A 82 11.94 7.94 -10.89
CA GLY A 82 13.16 8.14 -11.67
C GLY A 82 14.08 6.92 -11.71
N GLY A 83 13.51 5.73 -11.92
CA GLY A 83 14.25 4.46 -12.02
C GLY A 83 14.56 3.78 -10.68
N LYS A 84 14.22 4.40 -9.54
CA LYS A 84 14.19 3.69 -8.25
C LYS A 84 12.90 2.91 -8.13
N GLU A 85 12.97 1.68 -7.62
CA GLU A 85 11.76 0.91 -7.36
C GLU A 85 10.80 1.69 -6.44
N PRO A 86 9.54 1.93 -6.86
CA PRO A 86 8.59 2.63 -6.03
C PRO A 86 8.19 1.84 -4.79
N ILE A 87 8.12 2.54 -3.66
CA ILE A 87 7.63 2.04 -2.39
C ILE A 87 6.46 2.93 -1.97
N LEU A 88 5.23 2.41 -2.05
CA LEU A 88 4.03 3.14 -1.69
C LEU A 88 3.83 3.14 -0.18
N MET A 89 3.87 4.32 0.43
CA MET A 89 3.98 4.50 1.87
C MET A 89 2.71 5.09 2.48
N THR A 90 2.38 4.57 3.67
CA THR A 90 1.28 5.08 4.50
C THR A 90 1.64 5.19 5.98
N HIS A 91 0.74 5.75 6.79
CA HIS A 91 0.91 5.85 8.25
C HIS A 91 0.61 4.54 9.00
N GLY A 92 -0.28 3.70 8.49
CA GLY A 92 -0.72 2.46 9.17
C GLY A 92 0.42 1.45 9.32
N ASN A 93 0.50 0.74 10.44
CA ASN A 93 1.57 -0.26 10.65
C ASN A 93 1.30 -1.54 9.84
N LYS A 94 2.17 -2.55 9.97
CA LYS A 94 2.09 -3.82 9.22
C LYS A 94 0.92 -4.75 9.61
N THR A 95 0.31 -4.55 10.77
CA THR A 95 -0.76 -5.43 11.30
C THR A 95 -2.13 -4.76 11.32
N SER A 96 -2.20 -3.45 11.09
CA SER A 96 -3.44 -2.69 11.04
C SER A 96 -4.10 -2.78 9.66
N PHE A 97 -5.43 -2.69 9.63
CA PHE A 97 -6.17 -2.37 8.42
C PHE A 97 -5.58 -1.13 7.74
N CYS A 98 -5.33 -1.20 6.44
CA CYS A 98 -4.79 -0.08 5.69
C CYS A 98 -5.13 -0.14 4.20
N HIS A 99 -5.48 0.99 3.62
CA HIS A 99 -5.81 1.13 2.20
C HIS A 99 -4.67 0.69 1.26
N ARG A 100 -3.40 0.76 1.70
CA ARG A 100 -2.27 0.26 0.90
C ARG A 100 -2.38 -1.23 0.59
N HIS A 101 -3.00 -2.02 1.48
CA HIS A 101 -3.15 -3.46 1.27
C HIS A 101 -4.25 -3.77 0.25
N ILE A 102 -5.32 -2.98 0.25
CA ILE A 102 -6.37 -3.03 -0.77
C ILE A 102 -5.79 -2.62 -2.13
N LEU A 103 -5.07 -1.49 -2.16
CA LEU A 103 -4.44 -0.98 -3.37
C LEU A 103 -3.42 -1.96 -3.97
N ALA A 104 -2.56 -2.56 -3.14
CA ALA A 104 -1.61 -3.56 -3.61
C ALA A 104 -2.34 -4.76 -4.22
N LYS A 105 -3.39 -5.26 -3.54
CA LYS A 105 -4.18 -6.37 -4.06
C LYS A 105 -4.89 -6.02 -5.38
N TRP A 106 -5.37 -4.79 -5.51
CA TRP A 106 -5.95 -4.28 -6.74
C TRP A 106 -4.93 -4.29 -7.89
N PHE A 107 -3.73 -3.73 -7.70
CA PHE A 107 -2.67 -3.81 -8.72
C PHE A 107 -2.28 -5.24 -9.08
N GLU A 108 -2.15 -6.13 -8.09
CA GLU A 108 -1.84 -7.55 -8.33
C GLU A 108 -2.91 -8.20 -9.22
N ASN A 109 -4.19 -7.89 -9.00
CA ASN A 109 -5.29 -8.42 -9.79
C ASN A 109 -5.36 -7.82 -11.20
N GLU A 110 -5.21 -6.51 -11.33
CA GLU A 110 -5.34 -5.81 -12.61
C GLU A 110 -4.15 -6.03 -13.54
N LEU A 111 -2.95 -6.21 -12.98
CA LEU A 111 -1.70 -6.27 -13.75
C LEU A 111 -1.05 -7.66 -13.74
N GLY A 112 -1.51 -8.59 -12.90
CA GLY A 112 -0.89 -9.92 -12.77
C GLY A 112 0.53 -9.89 -12.21
N ILE A 113 0.90 -8.86 -11.47
CA ILE A 113 2.21 -8.69 -10.82
C ILE A 113 2.15 -9.07 -9.34
N GLU A 114 3.31 -9.27 -8.70
CA GLU A 114 3.42 -9.41 -7.25
C GLU A 114 3.88 -8.11 -6.60
N ILE A 115 3.26 -7.71 -5.48
CA ILE A 115 3.65 -6.51 -4.72
C ILE A 115 4.07 -6.88 -3.29
N ASP A 116 5.39 -6.90 -3.10
CA ASP A 116 6.02 -7.17 -1.81
C ASP A 116 5.76 -6.05 -0.78
N GLU A 117 5.82 -6.41 0.50
CA GLU A 117 5.85 -5.46 1.61
C GLU A 117 7.31 -5.10 1.96
N PHE A 118 7.62 -3.81 2.00
CA PHE A 118 8.97 -3.30 2.25
C PHE A 118 9.53 -3.83 3.59
N LYS A 119 10.78 -4.30 3.57
CA LYS A 119 11.48 -4.98 4.69
C LYS A 119 10.80 -6.26 5.22
N ILE A 120 9.77 -6.77 4.55
CA ILE A 120 9.04 -7.98 4.92
C ILE A 120 9.10 -9.03 3.81
N GLY A 121 9.06 -8.61 2.55
CA GLY A 121 8.99 -9.48 1.38
C GLY A 121 7.54 -9.86 1.04
N THR A 122 7.38 -11.03 0.45
CA THR A 122 6.10 -11.51 -0.07
C THR A 122 5.08 -11.77 1.04
N VAL A 123 3.85 -11.30 0.83
CA VAL A 123 2.74 -11.40 1.79
C VAL A 123 1.45 -11.77 1.06
N LYS A 124 0.53 -12.43 1.76
CA LYS A 124 -0.85 -12.59 1.30
C LYS A 124 -1.68 -11.40 1.76
N ARG A 125 -2.52 -10.86 0.89
CA ARG A 125 -3.40 -9.71 1.18
C ARG A 125 -4.86 -10.10 1.08
N SER A 126 -5.66 -9.62 2.03
CA SER A 126 -7.10 -9.86 2.08
C SER A 126 -7.76 -8.83 3.00
N ASN A 127 -8.88 -8.26 2.58
CA ASN A 127 -9.74 -7.40 3.40
C ASN A 127 -9.00 -6.19 4.00
N GLY A 128 -8.09 -5.59 3.24
CA GLY A 128 -7.24 -4.49 3.72
C GLY A 128 -6.19 -4.85 4.77
N TYR A 129 -5.86 -6.14 4.93
CA TYR A 129 -4.77 -6.64 5.77
C TYR A 129 -3.70 -7.36 4.95
N MET A 130 -2.50 -7.49 5.55
CA MET A 130 -1.46 -8.41 5.09
C MET A 130 -1.20 -9.53 6.09
N LYS A 131 -0.84 -10.71 5.58
CA LYS A 131 -0.35 -11.86 6.35
C LYS A 131 0.98 -12.32 5.75
N LYS A 132 2.00 -12.49 6.60
CA LYS A 132 3.27 -13.05 6.16
C LYS A 132 3.06 -14.50 5.70
N ILE A 133 3.73 -14.87 4.62
CA ILE A 133 3.82 -16.28 4.22
C ILE A 133 4.90 -16.90 5.10
N THR A 134 4.48 -17.53 6.20
CA THR A 134 5.38 -18.42 6.94
C THR A 134 5.53 -19.69 6.12
N GLN A 135 6.72 -19.92 5.57
CA GLN A 135 7.08 -21.28 5.16
C GLN A 135 6.99 -22.14 6.42
N LYS A 136 6.11 -23.16 6.40
CA LYS A 136 6.15 -24.23 7.39
C LYS A 136 7.60 -24.75 7.36
N ARG A 137 8.31 -24.70 8.49
CA ARG A 137 9.67 -25.25 8.56
C ARG A 137 9.59 -26.69 8.04
N LEU A 138 10.32 -26.98 6.96
CA LEU A 138 10.44 -28.32 6.35
C LEU A 138 11.25 -29.29 7.21
N PHE A 139 11.29 -29.08 8.52
CA PHE A 139 12.00 -29.93 9.48
C PHE A 139 11.01 -30.33 10.57
N GLU A 140 10.15 -31.29 10.25
CA GLU A 140 9.56 -32.19 11.23
C GLU A 140 10.26 -33.55 11.05
N ASN A 141 11.31 -33.71 11.86
CA ASN A 141 11.81 -34.94 12.48
C ASN A 141 12.42 -36.05 11.58
N GLU A 142 13.75 -36.20 11.72
CA GLU A 142 14.44 -37.50 11.71
C GLU A 142 13.89 -38.42 12.81
#